data_AF-A0AA43QI95-F1
#
_entry.id   AF-A0AA43QI95-F1
#
_cell.length_a   1.000
_cell.length_b   1.000
_cell.length_c   1.000
_cell.angle_alpha   90.00
_cell.angle_beta   90.00
_cell.angle_gamma   90.00
#
_symmetry.space_group_name_H-M   'P 1'
#
loop_
_entity.id
_entity.type
_entity.pdbx_description
1 polymer ?
#
loop_
_entity_poly.entity_id
_entity_poly.type
_entity_poly.pdbx_seq_one_letter_code
_entity_poly.pdbx_strand_id
1 'polypeptide(L)'
;MVKQLLYYHFLGHWAVVLDIPLLYESGLDVFCGVVVMVAVSDAGVQMRRLRERDAGLSLEEAEGRVASQMGVEEKVERTRVRGEGRGKVVINDGGRGDLEQEVALTAQDII
;
A
#
# COMPACT_ATOMS: atom_id res chain seq x y z
N MET A 1 9.77 10.85 -10.08
CA MET A 1 8.60 10.87 -9.19
C MET A 1 8.07 12.29 -8.93
N VAL A 2 8.74 13.16 -8.16
CA VAL A 2 8.21 14.50 -7.81
C VAL A 2 7.85 15.38 -9.03
N LYS A 3 8.68 15.38 -10.09
CA LYS A 3 8.37 16.12 -11.33
C LYS A 3 7.07 15.65 -11.99
N GLN A 4 6.81 14.34 -12.01
CA GLN A 4 5.59 13.76 -12.57
C GLN A 4 4.39 14.07 -11.67
N LEU A 5 4.56 13.99 -10.35
CA LEU A 5 3.53 14.35 -9.38
C LEU A 5 3.06 15.80 -9.59
N LEU A 6 4.00 16.74 -9.62
CA LEU A 6 3.72 18.15 -9.84
C LEU A 6 3.09 18.37 -11.22
N TYR A 7 3.63 17.74 -12.26
CA TYR A 7 3.09 17.85 -13.61
C TYR A 7 1.62 17.42 -13.69
N TYR A 8 1.27 16.23 -13.21
CA TYR A 8 -0.10 15.74 -13.25
C TYR A 8 -1.03 16.51 -12.30
N HIS A 9 -0.52 17.00 -11.18
CA HIS A 9 -1.26 17.90 -10.30
C HIS A 9 -1.60 19.23 -11.00
N PHE A 10 -0.62 19.85 -11.68
CA PHE A 10 -0.82 21.11 -12.40
C PHE A 10 -1.63 20.96 -13.69
N LEU A 11 -1.67 19.78 -14.31
CA LEU A 11 -2.56 19.49 -15.42
C LEU A 11 -4.04 19.38 -15.02
N GLY A 12 -4.36 19.43 -13.72
CA GLY A 12 -5.75 19.41 -13.25
C GLY A 12 -6.43 18.05 -13.38
N HIS A 13 -5.67 16.95 -13.34
CA HIS A 13 -6.26 15.62 -13.26
C HIS A 13 -7.08 15.48 -11.97
N TRP A 14 -8.27 14.86 -12.09
CA TRP A 14 -9.18 14.69 -10.97
C TRP A 14 -8.57 13.84 -9.83
N ALA A 15 -7.74 12.85 -10.18
CA ALA A 15 -6.96 12.05 -9.24
C ALA A 15 -5.66 11.54 -9.86
N VAL A 16 -4.67 11.28 -8.99
CA VAL A 16 -3.38 10.68 -9.32
C VAL A 16 -3.10 9.58 -8.30
N VAL A 17 -2.87 8.35 -8.77
CA VAL A 17 -2.55 7.20 -7.92
C VAL A 17 -1.05 6.99 -7.91
N LEU A 18 -0.47 6.89 -6.71
CA LEU A 18 0.96 6.66 -6.50
C LEU A 18 1.16 5.29 -5.86
N ASP A 19 1.84 4.40 -6.57
CA ASP A 19 2.30 3.13 -6.01
C ASP A 19 3.70 3.32 -5.39
N ILE A 20 3.76 3.36 -4.05
CA ILE A 20 4.98 3.66 -3.28
C ILE A 20 5.20 2.55 -2.24
N PRO A 21 6.13 1.60 -2.49
CA PRO A 21 6.37 0.45 -1.60
C PRO A 21 6.80 0.82 -0.16
N LEU A 22 7.46 1.97 0.03
CA LEU A 22 7.98 2.46 1.32
C LEU A 22 7.42 3.84 1.65
N LEU A 23 6.10 4.00 1.49
CA LEU A 23 5.40 5.28 1.64
C LEU A 23 5.72 5.99 2.96
N TYR A 24 5.71 5.22 4.06
CA TYR A 24 5.85 5.74 5.42
C TYR A 24 7.30 5.97 5.84
N GLU A 25 8.21 5.13 5.37
CA GLU A 25 9.64 5.23 5.62
C GLU A 25 10.27 6.38 4.84
N SER A 26 9.70 6.70 3.66
CA SER A 26 10.12 7.84 2.84
C SER A 26 9.45 9.16 3.22
N GLY A 27 8.45 9.14 4.12
CA GLY A 27 7.68 10.33 4.52
C GLY A 27 6.86 10.94 3.39
N LEU A 28 6.62 10.20 2.31
CA LEU A 28 5.86 10.69 1.16
C LEU A 28 4.34 10.72 1.41
N ASP A 29 3.89 10.13 2.52
CA ASP A 29 2.50 10.13 2.97
C ASP A 29 1.95 11.55 3.19
N VAL A 30 2.81 12.52 3.49
CA VAL A 30 2.42 13.94 3.67
C VAL A 30 1.93 14.61 2.39
N PHE A 31 2.32 14.10 1.22
CA PHE A 31 1.90 14.63 -0.08
C PHE A 31 0.63 13.96 -0.62
N CYS A 32 0.14 12.92 0.05
CA CYS A 32 -1.03 12.16 -0.38
C CYS A 32 -2.28 12.68 0.35
N GLY A 33 -3.35 13.00 -0.38
CA GLY A 33 -4.63 13.39 0.23
C GLY A 33 -5.31 12.21 0.94
N VAL A 34 -5.30 11.06 0.27
CA VAL A 34 -5.77 9.77 0.78
C VAL A 34 -4.65 8.75 0.68
N VAL A 35 -4.50 7.92 1.72
CA VAL A 35 -3.61 6.77 1.72
C VAL A 35 -4.44 5.50 1.78
N VAL A 36 -4.26 4.64 0.78
CA VAL A 36 -4.82 3.29 0.75
C VAL A 36 -3.68 2.31 0.98
N MET A 37 -3.71 1.63 2.11
CA MET A 37 -2.74 0.60 2.46
C MET A 37 -3.35 -0.77 2.19
N VAL A 38 -2.69 -1.56 1.35
CA VAL A 38 -3.03 -2.98 1.15
C VAL A 38 -2.14 -3.81 2.06
N ALA A 39 -2.74 -4.50 3.02
CA ALA A 39 -2.05 -5.33 4.00
C ALA A 39 -2.41 -6.80 3.83
N VAL A 40 -1.48 -7.70 4.16
CA VAL A 40 -1.76 -9.12 4.36
C VAL A 40 -1.52 -9.38 5.85
N SER A 41 -2.49 -9.95 6.54
CA SER A 41 -2.41 -10.16 7.99
C SER A 41 -1.45 -11.31 8.32
N ASP A 42 -1.35 -12.31 7.44
CA ASP A 42 -0.46 -13.46 7.62
C ASP A 42 0.90 -13.25 6.93
N ALA A 43 1.95 -13.13 7.74
CA ALA A 43 3.33 -12.96 7.24
C ALA A 43 3.79 -14.16 6.39
N GLY A 44 3.30 -15.37 6.66
CA GLY A 44 3.61 -16.57 5.88
C GLY A 44 3.03 -16.51 4.46
N VAL A 45 1.80 -16.00 4.31
CA VAL A 45 1.14 -15.73 3.02
C VAL A 45 1.91 -14.66 2.26
N GLN A 46 2.32 -13.58 2.93
CA GLN A 46 3.13 -12.52 2.30
C GLN A 46 4.46 -13.07 1.78
N MET A 47 5.17 -13.87 2.58
CA MET A 47 6.45 -14.48 2.20
C MET A 47 6.30 -15.47 1.04
N ARG A 48 5.28 -16.32 1.08
CA ARG A 48 4.99 -17.26 -0.01
C ARG A 48 4.71 -16.53 -1.32
N ARG A 49 3.81 -15.53 -1.30
CA ARG A 49 3.48 -14.73 -2.50
C ARG A 49 4.69 -13.94 -3.02
N LEU A 50 5.54 -13.42 -2.13
CA LEU A 50 6.77 -12.73 -2.50
C LEU A 50 7.74 -13.65 -3.25
N ARG A 51 7.93 -14.88 -2.76
CA ARG A 51 8.82 -15.87 -3.36
C ARG A 51 8.27 -16.47 -4.66
N GLU A 52 6.96 -16.64 -4.78
CA GLU A 52 6.30 -17.08 -6.02
C GLU A 52 6.45 -16.02 -7.12
N ARG A 53 6.37 -14.74 -6.76
CA ARG A 53 6.54 -13.62 -7.70
C ARG A 53 8.00 -13.44 -8.10
N ASP A 54 8.91 -13.47 -7.13
CA ASP A 54 10.34 -13.25 -7.32
C ASP A 54 11.08 -14.58 -7.17
N ALA A 55 10.96 -15.46 -8.17
CA ALA A 55 11.50 -16.83 -8.15
C ALA A 55 13.04 -16.92 -7.96
N GLY A 56 13.76 -15.80 -8.03
CA GLY A 56 15.20 -15.69 -7.80
C GLY A 56 15.61 -15.17 -6.42
N LEU A 57 14.68 -14.83 -5.53
CA LEU A 57 15.00 -14.37 -4.17
C LEU A 57 15.39 -15.55 -3.28
N SER A 58 16.56 -15.46 -2.66
CA SER A 58 16.94 -16.36 -1.58
C SER A 58 16.02 -16.14 -0.36
N LEU A 59 15.88 -17.16 0.49
CA LEU A 59 15.05 -17.08 1.70
C LEU A 59 15.47 -15.88 2.57
N GLU A 60 16.79 -15.68 2.69
CA GLU A 60 17.43 -14.65 3.50
C GLU A 60 17.18 -13.23 2.94
N GLU A 61 17.16 -13.06 1.60
CA GLU A 61 16.82 -11.78 0.99
C GLU A 61 15.32 -11.46 1.09
N ALA A 62 14.45 -12.47 0.98
CA ALA A 62 13.03 -12.29 1.18
C ALA A 62 12.71 -11.92 2.64
N GLU A 63 13.34 -12.60 3.60
CA GLU A 63 13.25 -12.30 5.02
C GLU A 63 13.83 -10.93 5.33
N GLY A 64 14.99 -10.58 4.77
CA GLY A 64 15.59 -9.26 4.90
C GLY A 64 14.70 -8.13 4.35
N ARG A 65 13.98 -8.36 3.24
CA ARG A 65 13.02 -7.39 2.69
C ARG A 65 11.76 -7.23 3.54
N VAL A 66 11.30 -8.28 4.20
CA VAL A 66 10.15 -8.19 5.12
C VAL A 66 10.58 -7.61 6.47
N ALA A 67 11.76 -7.96 6.96
CA ALA A 67 12.31 -7.49 8.24
C ALA A 67 12.83 -6.05 8.17
N SER A 68 13.26 -5.56 7.01
CA SER A 68 13.67 -4.16 6.82
C SER A 68 12.50 -3.19 6.69
N GLN A 69 11.27 -3.69 6.57
CA GLN A 69 10.09 -2.86 6.51
C GLN A 69 9.55 -2.60 7.91
N MET A 70 8.98 -1.41 8.08
CA MET A 70 8.15 -1.11 9.23
C MET A 70 7.06 -2.19 9.33
N GLY A 71 6.81 -2.69 10.55
CA GLY A 71 5.87 -3.78 10.78
C GLY A 71 4.50 -3.48 10.19
N VAL A 72 3.83 -4.50 9.65
CA VAL A 72 2.51 -4.33 9.01
C VAL A 72 1.53 -3.65 9.96
N GLU A 73 1.55 -4.02 11.24
CA GLU A 73 0.72 -3.42 12.29
C GLU A 73 0.96 -1.90 12.44
N GLU A 74 2.23 -1.46 12.44
CA GLU A 74 2.57 -0.05 12.58
C GLU A 74 2.11 0.76 11.37
N LYS A 75 2.30 0.22 10.15
CA LYS A 75 1.79 0.86 8.92
C LYS A 75 0.26 0.94 8.91
N VAL A 76 -0.42 -0.11 9.38
CA VAL A 76 -1.89 -0.14 9.51
C VAL A 76 -2.35 0.94 10.48
N GLU A 77 -1.68 1.06 11.63
CA GLU A 77 -2.02 2.07 12.63
C GLU A 77 -1.79 3.49 12.11
N ARG A 78 -0.63 3.75 11.49
CA ARG A 78 -0.34 5.03 10.83
C ARG A 78 -1.35 5.38 9.74
N THR A 79 -1.90 4.37 9.05
CA THR A 79 -2.97 4.58 8.07
C THR A 79 -4.27 4.97 8.77
N ARG A 80 -4.68 4.23 9.81
CA ARG A 80 -5.92 4.49 10.55
C ARG A 80 -5.94 5.85 11.24
N VAL A 81 -4.82 6.28 11.81
CA VAL A 81 -4.69 7.59 12.49
C VAL A 81 -4.96 8.78 11.55
N ARG A 82 -4.88 8.61 10.22
CA ARG A 82 -5.23 9.68 9.27
C ARG A 82 -6.71 10.06 9.30
N GLY A 83 -7.57 9.21 9.86
CA GLY A 83 -8.99 9.44 10.01
C GLY A 83 -9.83 9.01 8.81
N GLU A 84 -11.14 9.09 8.98
CA GLU A 84 -12.14 8.74 7.96
C GLU A 84 -11.93 9.56 6.68
N GLY A 85 -12.04 8.89 5.52
CA GLY A 85 -11.81 9.48 4.19
C GLY A 85 -10.35 9.78 3.82
N ARG A 86 -9.38 9.62 4.74
CA ARG A 86 -7.96 9.93 4.48
C ARG A 86 -7.01 8.74 4.65
N GLY A 87 -7.42 7.73 5.41
CA GLY A 87 -6.69 6.49 5.59
C GLY A 87 -7.60 5.28 5.44
N LYS A 88 -7.28 4.38 4.51
CA LYS A 88 -8.02 3.13 4.28
C LYS A 88 -7.07 1.95 4.29
N VAL A 89 -7.44 0.92 5.03
CA VAL A 89 -6.69 -0.33 5.11
C VAL A 89 -7.51 -1.41 4.43
N VAL A 90 -6.98 -1.98 3.36
CA VAL A 90 -7.57 -3.09 2.61
C VAL A 90 -6.83 -4.36 2.99
N ILE A 91 -7.55 -5.34 3.55
CA ILE A 91 -6.97 -6.62 3.95
C ILE A 91 -7.03 -7.60 2.78
N ASN A 92 -5.88 -8.07 2.34
CA ASN A 92 -5.71 -8.94 1.17
C ASN A 92 -5.37 -10.39 1.58
N ASP A 93 -6.11 -10.92 2.55
CA ASP A 93 -5.99 -12.31 2.99
C ASP A 93 -6.82 -13.28 2.13
N GLY A 94 -7.88 -12.75 1.50
CA GLY A 94 -8.80 -13.51 0.66
C GLY A 94 -8.33 -13.79 -0.76
N GLY A 95 -9.29 -14.17 -1.59
CA GLY A 95 -9.09 -14.37 -3.03
C GLY A 95 -9.18 -13.06 -3.82
N ARG A 96 -8.92 -13.14 -5.12
CA ARG A 96 -8.99 -11.98 -6.03
C ARG A 96 -10.38 -11.31 -6.01
N GLY A 97 -11.46 -12.09 -5.94
CA GLY A 97 -12.82 -11.56 -5.92
C GLY A 97 -13.16 -10.76 -4.66
N ASP A 98 -12.58 -11.14 -3.52
CA ASP A 98 -12.75 -10.40 -2.26
C ASP A 98 -12.00 -9.07 -2.33
N LEU A 99 -10.77 -9.10 -2.86
CA LEU A 99 -9.96 -7.90 -3.06
C LEU A 99 -10.61 -6.92 -4.04
N GLU A 100 -11.18 -7.41 -5.15
CA GLU A 100 -11.88 -6.58 -6.13
C GLU A 100 -13.07 -5.83 -5.50
N GLN A 101 -13.81 -6.49 -4.61
CA GLN A 101 -14.92 -5.86 -3.87
C GLN A 101 -14.42 -4.79 -2.89
N GLU A 102 -13.42 -5.11 -2.09
CA GLU A 102 -12.85 -4.17 -1.10
C GLU A 102 -12.23 -2.93 -1.76
N VAL A 103 -11.54 -3.12 -2.89
CA VAL A 103 -10.99 -2.00 -3.67
C VAL A 103 -12.10 -1.14 -4.27
N ALA A 104 -13.18 -1.76 -4.77
CA ALA A 104 -14.32 -1.03 -5.32
C ALA A 104 -15.03 -0.18 -4.24
N LEU A 105 -15.25 -0.74 -3.05
CA LEU A 105 -15.81 -0.01 -1.90
C LEU A 105 -14.90 1.14 -1.47
N THR A 106 -13.60 0.87 -1.39
CA THR A 106 -12.60 1.89 -1.04
C THR A 106 -12.57 3.03 -2.06
N ALA A 107 -12.66 2.72 -3.36
CA ALA A 107 -12.70 3.73 -4.42
C ALA A 107 -13.97 4.60 -4.34
N GLN A 108 -15.12 4.02 -4.02
CA GLN A 108 -16.38 4.77 -3.85
C GLN A 108 -16.35 5.72 -2.64
N ASP A 109 -15.66 5.37 -1.57
CA ASP A 109 -15.55 6.23 -0.38
C ASP A 109 -14.63 7.43 -0.58
N ILE A 110 -13.73 7.36 -1.57
CA ILE A 110 -12.73 8.38 -1.86
C ILE A 110 -13.23 9.42 -2.89
N ILE A 111 -14.19 9.06 -3.74
CA ILE A 111 -14.74 9.87 -4.84
C ILE A 111 -16.03 10.55 -4.39
#